data_AF-A0A915Q7E3-F1
#
_entry.id   AF-A0A915Q7E3-F1
#
_cell.length_a   1.000
_cell.length_b   1.000
_cell.length_c   1.000
_cell.angle_alpha   90.00
_cell.angle_beta   90.00
_cell.angle_gamma   90.00
#
_symmetry.space_group_name_H-M   'P 1'
#
loop_
_entity.id
_entity.type
_entity.pdbx_description
1 polymer ?
#
loop_
_entity_poly.entity_id
_entity_poly.type
_entity_poly.pdbx_seq_one_letter_code
_entity_poly.pdbx_strand_id
1 'polypeptide(L)'
;MKLSRAISYTALSVLIIYAVAVLLGAPLLRHLSHKRLFARRLLFGGIFGAWLGAFFIPLDWDRWWQVICSVLRRDISEVIIIFYNGILNTVMYAATSTYLSQLIDLPKLKGIIFAEFDADKGPVIRIQVPTFLFDAKRFDTFSNAVIPKPELFHRLIKVNHVENSDGKVYKVMGHPVGIESDSYARGRYIFNVCFVADKSSQVDCMYEPMVQKCAAYLTQMEKDTRFLSQSQDKLADLLLNIFEGLNEHGECKIPVTDQTTIYLKLCPSFHGIEPPKVEPYMVPMFTQVPPPNTPNHIPKMDVLSQKICPKVDGVRCIKEIAMIVEIDTDLVMRCVRNLHFYGCLTLIPLFMYANTYVATEQLHDFYMNPGLIETGMTMKDWCERMCPRQYNVDERRTVQFGICHGFVRKLCIYPVSLKKGDPRRIAKLCDGTRSLEDLAVIFAVSPVKLLEAVRSDGNFVFISK
;
A
#
# COMPACT_ATOMS: atom_id res chain seq x y z
N MET A 1 6.58 -25.85 -23.69
CA MET A 1 5.98 -25.94 -25.04
C MET A 1 4.98 -27.08 -25.25
N LYS A 2 5.08 -28.26 -24.60
CA LYS A 2 4.13 -29.37 -24.82
C LYS A 2 2.70 -29.11 -24.28
N LEU A 3 2.56 -28.34 -23.18
CA LEU A 3 1.25 -28.05 -22.57
C LEU A 3 0.38 -27.08 -23.39
N SER A 4 0.99 -26.07 -24.02
CA SER A 4 0.29 -25.08 -24.85
C SER A 4 -0.30 -25.70 -26.13
N ARG A 5 0.41 -26.67 -26.74
CA ARG A 5 -0.13 -27.41 -27.90
C ARG A 5 -1.28 -28.32 -27.50
N ALA A 6 -1.19 -29.00 -26.35
CA ALA A 6 -2.28 -29.85 -25.84
C ALA A 6 -3.57 -29.06 -25.58
N ILE A 7 -3.46 -27.87 -24.97
CA ILE A 7 -4.60 -26.98 -24.69
C ILE A 7 -5.24 -26.47 -25.99
N SER A 8 -4.43 -26.15 -27.01
CA SER A 8 -4.93 -25.71 -28.31
C SER A 8 -5.68 -26.81 -29.06
N TYR A 9 -5.17 -28.06 -29.06
CA TYR A 9 -5.87 -29.20 -29.65
C TYR A 9 -7.17 -29.54 -28.91
N THR A 10 -7.19 -29.45 -27.58
CA THR A 10 -8.42 -29.65 -26.81
C THR A 10 -9.46 -28.57 -27.09
N ALA A 11 -9.06 -27.30 -27.17
CA ALA A 11 -9.98 -26.20 -27.47
C ALA A 11 -10.55 -26.28 -28.91
N LEU A 12 -9.72 -26.65 -29.89
CA LEU A 12 -10.16 -26.86 -31.27
C LEU A 12 -11.10 -28.06 -31.38
N SER A 13 -10.82 -29.16 -30.65
CA SER A 13 -11.70 -30.33 -30.63
C SER A 13 -13.07 -30.01 -30.03
N VAL A 14 -13.13 -29.18 -28.98
CA VAL A 14 -14.39 -28.74 -28.35
C VAL A 14 -15.21 -27.85 -29.29
N LEU A 15 -14.57 -26.93 -30.02
CA LEU A 15 -15.25 -26.08 -31.01
C LEU A 15 -15.79 -26.89 -32.20
N ILE A 16 -15.03 -27.89 -32.68
CA ILE A 16 -15.47 -28.77 -33.77
C ILE A 16 -16.62 -29.67 -33.31
N ILE A 17 -16.55 -30.25 -32.11
CA ILE A 17 -17.64 -31.08 -31.56
C ILE A 17 -18.90 -30.24 -31.33
N TYR A 18 -18.76 -29.01 -30.85
CA TYR A 18 -19.88 -28.08 -30.66
C TYR A 18 -20.50 -27.66 -32.00
N ALA A 19 -19.69 -27.32 -33.00
CA ALA A 19 -20.17 -26.97 -34.34
C ALA A 19 -20.88 -28.16 -35.02
N VAL A 20 -20.34 -29.37 -34.91
CA VAL A 20 -20.94 -30.61 -35.43
C VAL A 20 -22.25 -30.94 -34.70
N ALA A 21 -22.31 -30.76 -33.38
CA ALA A 21 -23.53 -30.96 -32.59
C ALA A 21 -24.64 -29.95 -32.92
N VAL A 22 -24.28 -28.69 -33.22
CA VAL A 22 -25.23 -27.63 -33.61
C VAL A 22 -25.71 -27.82 -35.05
N LEU A 23 -24.82 -28.15 -35.99
CA LEU A 23 -25.14 -28.34 -37.41
C LEU A 23 -25.94 -29.62 -37.68
N LEU A 24 -25.60 -30.75 -37.03
CA LEU A 24 -26.36 -32.00 -37.16
C LEU A 24 -27.59 -32.06 -36.23
N GLY A 25 -27.63 -31.25 -35.16
CA GLY A 25 -28.74 -31.19 -34.21
C GLY A 25 -29.96 -30.42 -34.73
N ALA A 26 -29.76 -29.38 -35.55
CA ALA A 26 -30.84 -28.53 -36.05
C ALA A 26 -31.89 -29.25 -36.92
N PRO A 27 -31.56 -30.20 -37.83
CA PRO A 27 -32.57 -30.88 -38.65
C PRO A 27 -33.29 -32.05 -37.93
N LEU A 28 -32.76 -32.57 -36.81
CA LEU A 28 -33.34 -33.69 -36.05
C LEU A 28 -34.33 -33.26 -34.96
N LEU A 29 -34.39 -31.96 -34.64
CA LEU A 29 -35.21 -31.38 -33.57
C LEU A 29 -36.63 -30.98 -34.00
N ARG A 30 -37.01 -31.17 -35.27
CA ARG A 30 -38.31 -30.71 -35.78
C ARG A 30 -39.51 -31.59 -35.41
N HIS A 31 -39.32 -32.76 -34.77
CA HIS A 31 -40.42 -33.74 -34.72
C HIS A 31 -40.72 -34.48 -33.41
N LEU A 32 -40.22 -34.09 -32.23
CA LEU A 32 -40.44 -34.89 -31.01
C LEU A 32 -40.74 -34.10 -29.71
N SER A 33 -41.74 -34.60 -28.98
CA SER A 33 -42.44 -34.04 -27.80
C SER A 33 -41.58 -33.66 -26.58
N HIS A 34 -42.00 -32.58 -25.90
CA HIS A 34 -41.36 -31.84 -24.80
C HIS A 34 -40.82 -32.67 -23.61
N LYS A 35 -41.38 -33.86 -23.31
CA LYS A 35 -41.02 -34.61 -22.09
C LYS A 35 -39.68 -35.34 -22.18
N ARG A 36 -39.24 -35.79 -23.36
CA ARG A 36 -37.94 -36.46 -23.55
C ARG A 36 -36.76 -35.47 -23.65
N LEU A 37 -37.04 -34.23 -24.04
CA LEU A 37 -36.03 -33.17 -24.17
C LEU A 37 -35.49 -32.73 -22.80
N PHE A 38 -36.37 -32.68 -21.80
CA PHE A 38 -36.01 -32.28 -20.43
C PHE A 38 -35.12 -33.34 -19.75
N ALA A 39 -35.48 -34.62 -19.88
CA ALA A 39 -34.70 -35.73 -19.33
C ALA A 39 -33.28 -35.81 -19.92
N ARG A 40 -33.12 -35.52 -21.21
CA ARG A 40 -31.80 -35.54 -21.87
C ARG A 40 -30.94 -34.33 -21.50
N ARG A 41 -31.53 -33.15 -21.27
CA ARG A 41 -30.82 -31.98 -20.71
C ARG A 41 -30.34 -32.21 -19.27
N LEU A 42 -31.13 -32.92 -18.46
CA LEU A 42 -30.77 -33.28 -17.09
C LEU A 42 -29.60 -34.28 -17.04
N LEU A 43 -29.60 -35.27 -17.95
CA LEU A 43 -28.48 -36.21 -18.11
C LEU A 43 -27.19 -35.53 -18.58
N PHE A 44 -27.27 -34.65 -19.59
CA PHE A 44 -26.10 -33.88 -20.03
C PHE A 44 -25.61 -32.91 -18.96
N GLY A 45 -26.50 -32.25 -18.21
CA GLY A 45 -26.15 -31.44 -17.05
C GLY A 45 -25.49 -32.26 -15.93
N GLY A 46 -25.94 -33.49 -15.70
CA GLY A 46 -25.35 -34.42 -14.74
C GLY A 46 -23.95 -34.90 -15.13
N ILE A 47 -23.73 -35.22 -16.41
CA ILE A 47 -22.41 -35.62 -16.92
C ILE A 47 -21.44 -34.44 -16.89
N PHE A 48 -21.90 -33.24 -17.25
CA PHE A 48 -21.10 -32.01 -17.18
C PHE A 48 -20.78 -31.62 -15.73
N GLY A 49 -21.73 -31.80 -14.81
CA GLY A 49 -21.53 -31.63 -13.38
C GLY A 49 -20.56 -32.66 -12.77
N ALA A 50 -20.64 -33.93 -13.20
CA ALA A 50 -19.72 -34.98 -12.78
C ALA A 50 -18.30 -34.77 -13.33
N TRP A 51 -18.17 -34.28 -14.57
CA TRP A 51 -16.88 -33.95 -15.18
C TRP A 51 -16.21 -32.75 -14.50
N LEU A 52 -17.00 -31.72 -14.14
CA LEU A 52 -16.51 -30.58 -13.33
C LEU A 52 -16.18 -30.97 -11.87
N GLY A 53 -16.87 -31.97 -11.31
CA GLY A 53 -16.57 -32.51 -9.97
C GLY A 53 -15.33 -33.42 -9.94
N ALA A 54 -15.04 -34.11 -11.05
CA ALA A 54 -13.86 -34.96 -11.19
C ALA A 54 -12.57 -34.18 -11.47
N PHE A 55 -12.67 -32.98 -12.04
CA PHE A 55 -11.56 -32.01 -12.06
C PHE A 55 -11.52 -31.25 -10.73
N PHE A 56 -10.97 -31.89 -9.70
CA PHE A 56 -10.44 -31.18 -8.54
C PHE A 56 -9.26 -30.34 -9.03
N ILE A 57 -9.53 -29.11 -9.47
CA ILE A 57 -8.48 -28.11 -9.69
C ILE A 57 -7.90 -27.86 -8.29
N PRO A 58 -6.63 -28.19 -8.01
CA PRO A 58 -6.02 -27.73 -6.78
C PRO A 58 -6.15 -26.20 -6.83
N LEU A 59 -6.89 -25.63 -5.88
CA LEU A 59 -6.99 -24.19 -5.72
C LEU A 59 -5.57 -23.72 -5.41
N ASP A 60 -4.87 -23.31 -6.45
CA ASP A 60 -3.47 -22.95 -6.42
C ASP A 60 -3.47 -21.43 -6.31
N TRP A 61 -3.66 -20.96 -5.08
CA TRP A 61 -3.81 -19.54 -4.71
C TRP A 61 -2.62 -18.65 -5.15
N ASP A 62 -1.53 -19.23 -5.66
CA ASP A 62 -0.38 -18.54 -6.27
C ASP A 62 -0.66 -17.93 -7.65
N ARG A 63 -1.73 -18.33 -8.33
CA ARG A 63 -2.01 -17.81 -9.68
C ARG A 63 -3.15 -16.81 -9.62
N TRP A 64 -2.80 -15.52 -9.58
CA TRP A 64 -3.69 -14.37 -9.74
C TRP A 64 -4.79 -14.51 -10.81
N TRP A 65 -4.57 -15.23 -11.92
CA TRP A 65 -5.60 -15.50 -12.93
C TRP A 65 -6.64 -16.57 -12.53
N GLN A 66 -6.38 -17.43 -11.54
CA GLN A 66 -7.38 -18.34 -10.98
C GLN A 66 -8.44 -17.58 -10.17
N VAL A 67 -8.07 -16.46 -9.54
CA VAL A 67 -9.02 -15.53 -8.91
C VAL A 67 -9.97 -14.96 -9.97
N ILE A 68 -9.45 -14.58 -11.14
CA ILE A 68 -10.25 -14.09 -12.28
C ILE A 68 -11.18 -15.19 -12.83
N CYS A 69 -10.73 -16.45 -12.91
CA CYS A 69 -11.59 -17.56 -13.36
C CYS A 69 -12.69 -17.94 -12.35
N SER A 70 -12.47 -17.75 -11.05
CA SER A 70 -13.52 -17.93 -10.03
C SER A 70 -14.59 -16.83 -10.07
N VAL A 71 -14.24 -15.63 -10.57
CA VAL A 71 -15.15 -14.50 -10.77
C VAL A 71 -16.15 -14.75 -11.91
N LEU A 72 -15.81 -15.58 -12.90
CA LEU A 72 -16.76 -15.97 -13.96
C LEU A 72 -17.81 -17.01 -13.49
N ARG A 73 -17.83 -17.36 -12.20
CA ARG A 73 -18.81 -18.26 -11.60
C ARG A 73 -19.57 -17.54 -10.49
N ARG A 74 -20.55 -16.69 -10.87
CA ARG A 74 -21.83 -16.44 -10.19
C ARG A 74 -22.55 -15.26 -10.83
N ASP A 75 -23.32 -15.53 -11.88
CA ASP A 75 -24.53 -14.75 -12.09
C ASP A 75 -25.49 -15.05 -10.93
N ILE A 76 -26.10 -14.00 -10.38
CA ILE A 76 -27.06 -13.96 -9.26
C ILE A 76 -26.42 -13.83 -7.86
N SER A 77 -25.91 -12.63 -7.53
CA SER A 77 -26.08 -11.90 -6.25
C SER A 77 -25.12 -10.70 -6.14
N GLU A 78 -25.18 -9.77 -7.09
CA GLU A 78 -24.20 -8.67 -7.17
C GLU A 78 -24.35 -7.55 -6.13
N VAL A 79 -25.47 -7.41 -5.41
CA VAL A 79 -25.69 -6.21 -4.58
C VAL A 79 -25.21 -6.35 -3.13
N ILE A 80 -25.16 -7.57 -2.57
CA ILE A 80 -24.84 -7.78 -1.14
C ILE A 80 -23.34 -8.11 -0.92
N ILE A 81 -22.68 -8.69 -1.92
CA ILE A 81 -21.28 -9.15 -1.82
C ILE A 81 -20.27 -8.01 -2.08
N ILE A 82 -20.63 -7.01 -2.90
CA ILE A 82 -19.75 -5.85 -3.18
C ILE A 82 -19.64 -4.94 -1.94
N PHE A 83 -20.72 -4.79 -1.16
CA PHE A 83 -20.73 -3.97 0.05
C PHE A 83 -19.89 -4.57 1.20
N TYR A 84 -19.97 -5.89 1.41
CA TYR A 84 -19.20 -6.56 2.48
C TYR A 84 -17.71 -6.74 2.12
N ASN A 85 -17.38 -7.05 0.86
CA ASN A 85 -15.98 -7.21 0.44
C ASN A 85 -15.23 -5.88 0.32
N GLY A 86 -15.92 -4.79 -0.04
CA GLY A 86 -15.32 -3.46 -0.02
C GLY A 86 -14.92 -3.03 1.38
N ILE A 87 -15.72 -3.33 2.41
CA ILE A 87 -15.44 -2.93 3.78
C ILE A 87 -14.41 -3.86 4.43
N LEU A 88 -14.49 -5.19 4.29
CA LEU A 88 -13.49 -6.10 4.89
C LEU A 88 -12.12 -6.06 4.20
N ASN A 89 -12.04 -5.95 2.86
CA ASN A 89 -10.76 -5.81 2.18
C ASN A 89 -10.13 -4.42 2.36
N THR A 90 -10.90 -3.40 2.75
CA THR A 90 -10.34 -2.06 3.01
C THR A 90 -9.95 -1.89 4.47
N VAL A 91 -10.74 -2.43 5.42
CA VAL A 91 -10.46 -2.33 6.86
C VAL A 91 -9.30 -3.22 7.29
N MET A 92 -9.07 -4.37 6.64
CA MET A 92 -8.16 -5.40 7.18
C MET A 92 -6.75 -5.39 6.56
N TYR A 93 -6.58 -4.91 5.32
CA TYR A 93 -5.26 -4.70 4.70
C TYR A 93 -4.56 -3.43 5.22
N ALA A 94 -5.28 -2.62 5.99
CA ALA A 94 -4.74 -1.50 6.74
C ALA A 94 -3.83 -1.94 7.91
N ALA A 95 -3.97 -3.17 8.42
CA ALA A 95 -3.26 -3.62 9.62
C ALA A 95 -1.78 -4.01 9.39
N THR A 96 -1.36 -4.30 8.14
CA THR A 96 0.02 -4.74 7.85
C THR A 96 0.77 -3.90 6.82
N SER A 97 0.11 -2.92 6.19
CA SER A 97 0.74 -1.96 5.29
C SER A 97 0.50 -0.53 5.77
N THR A 98 1.56 0.10 6.31
CA THR A 98 1.57 1.52 6.71
C THR A 98 1.27 2.46 5.53
N TYR A 99 1.49 2.00 4.29
CA TYR A 99 1.27 2.80 3.07
C TYR A 99 -0.20 2.81 2.63
N LEU A 100 -0.88 1.65 2.65
CA LEU A 100 -2.29 1.56 2.24
C LEU A 100 -3.23 2.15 3.29
N SER A 101 -2.93 1.98 4.58
CA SER A 101 -3.67 2.64 5.67
C SER A 101 -3.63 4.17 5.58
N GLN A 102 -2.52 4.76 5.11
CA GLN A 102 -2.38 6.21 4.93
C GLN A 102 -3.11 6.77 3.70
N LEU A 103 -3.38 5.94 2.68
CA LEU A 103 -4.16 6.35 1.50
C LEU A 103 -5.67 6.36 1.75
N ILE A 104 -6.14 5.61 2.76
CA ILE A 104 -7.57 5.43 3.02
C ILE A 104 -8.20 6.66 3.70
N ASP A 105 -7.41 7.48 4.42
CA ASP A 105 -7.88 8.69 5.11
C ASP A 105 -7.10 9.94 4.69
N LEU A 106 -7.22 10.35 3.41
CA LEU A 106 -6.75 11.67 2.98
C LEU A 106 -7.57 12.76 3.71
N PRO A 107 -6.95 13.62 4.53
CA PRO A 107 -7.68 14.70 5.17
C PRO A 107 -8.17 15.67 4.12
N LYS A 108 -9.50 15.72 3.93
CA LYS A 108 -10.11 16.64 2.96
C LYS A 108 -9.85 18.08 3.38
N LEU A 109 -9.37 18.87 2.43
CA LEU A 109 -9.14 20.28 2.62
C LEU A 109 -10.49 20.98 2.85
N LYS A 110 -10.55 21.84 3.86
CA LYS A 110 -11.80 22.49 4.31
C LYS A 110 -12.03 23.83 3.62
N GLY A 111 -10.95 24.54 3.30
CA GLY A 111 -11.03 25.75 2.49
C GLY A 111 -9.66 26.30 2.13
N ILE A 112 -9.65 27.19 1.14
CA ILE A 112 -8.49 27.99 0.75
C ILE A 112 -8.81 29.46 1.01
N ILE A 113 -7.83 30.17 1.57
CA ILE A 113 -7.96 31.57 1.94
C ILE A 113 -6.87 32.36 1.23
N PHE A 114 -7.27 33.47 0.62
CA PHE A 114 -6.35 34.46 0.08
C PHE A 114 -6.44 35.73 0.93
N ALA A 115 -5.32 36.08 1.57
CA ALA A 115 -5.19 37.27 2.39
C ALA A 115 -4.20 38.26 1.76
N GLU A 116 -4.54 39.53 1.83
CA GLU A 116 -3.77 40.64 1.27
C GLU A 116 -3.61 41.71 2.35
N PHE A 117 -2.48 42.42 2.30
CA PHE A 117 -2.30 43.61 3.15
C PHE A 117 -2.85 44.85 2.43
N ASP A 118 -3.98 45.37 2.93
CA ASP A 118 -4.57 46.63 2.47
C ASP A 118 -3.89 47.82 3.17
N ALA A 119 -3.72 48.93 2.45
CA ALA A 119 -3.04 50.10 2.95
C ALA A 119 -3.82 50.81 4.06
N ASP A 120 -5.15 50.79 4.02
CA ASP A 120 -5.97 51.51 5.00
C ASP A 120 -6.47 50.61 6.13
N LYS A 121 -6.84 49.37 5.79
CA LYS A 121 -7.45 48.40 6.72
C LYS A 121 -6.44 47.46 7.38
N GLY A 122 -5.23 47.36 6.82
CA GLY A 122 -4.22 46.40 7.27
C GLY A 122 -4.47 44.99 6.71
N PRO A 123 -4.20 43.92 7.48
CA PRO A 123 -4.37 42.56 6.99
C PRO A 123 -5.86 42.25 6.78
N VAL A 124 -6.23 41.82 5.58
CA VAL A 124 -7.63 41.48 5.24
C VAL A 124 -7.68 40.18 4.45
N ILE A 125 -8.68 39.35 4.75
CA ILE A 125 -9.04 38.24 3.86
C ILE A 125 -9.86 38.80 2.71
N ARG A 126 -9.40 38.63 1.48
CA ARG A 126 -10.12 39.04 0.27
C ARG A 126 -11.02 37.93 -0.26
N ILE A 127 -10.50 36.71 -0.32
CA ILE A 127 -11.20 35.58 -0.94
C ILE A 127 -11.16 34.38 0.01
N GLN A 128 -12.32 33.74 0.19
CA GLN A 128 -12.48 32.48 0.90
C GLN A 128 -13.27 31.52 0.01
N VAL A 129 -12.78 30.29 -0.14
CA VAL A 129 -13.40 29.24 -0.97
C VAL A 129 -13.49 27.94 -0.16
N PRO A 130 -14.60 27.18 -0.18
CA PRO A 130 -15.84 27.35 -0.96
C PRO A 130 -16.92 28.24 -0.31
N THR A 131 -16.81 28.54 0.99
CA THR A 131 -17.75 29.41 1.72
C THR A 131 -17.01 30.27 2.76
N PHE A 132 -17.71 31.23 3.38
CA PHE A 132 -17.20 32.07 4.45
C PHE A 132 -16.89 31.22 5.70
N LEU A 133 -15.65 30.75 5.80
CA LEU A 133 -15.19 29.80 6.81
C LEU A 133 -14.78 30.51 8.10
N PHE A 134 -14.37 31.79 8.01
CA PHE A 134 -13.98 32.61 9.15
C PHE A 134 -14.61 33.99 9.14
N ASP A 135 -15.23 34.37 10.27
CA ASP A 135 -15.66 35.73 10.56
C ASP A 135 -14.47 36.69 10.71
N ALA A 136 -14.66 37.97 10.36
CA ALA A 136 -13.64 39.02 10.51
C ALA A 136 -13.07 39.09 11.94
N LYS A 137 -13.94 38.95 12.97
CA LYS A 137 -13.51 38.95 14.39
C LYS A 137 -12.60 37.78 14.75
N ARG A 138 -12.78 36.62 14.10
CA ARG A 138 -11.92 35.44 14.33
C ARG A 138 -10.60 35.59 13.61
N PHE A 139 -10.63 36.19 12.41
CA PHE A 139 -9.43 36.48 11.65
C PHE A 139 -8.48 37.40 12.43
N ASP A 140 -8.99 38.40 13.14
CA ASP A 140 -8.17 39.32 13.94
C ASP A 140 -7.27 38.60 14.97
N THR A 141 -7.70 37.46 15.51
CA THR A 141 -6.92 36.66 16.47
C THR A 141 -5.64 36.07 15.86
N PHE A 142 -5.67 35.71 14.57
CA PHE A 142 -4.54 35.04 13.90
C PHE A 142 -4.04 35.78 12.65
N SER A 143 -4.55 36.98 12.37
CA SER A 143 -4.17 37.83 11.24
C SER A 143 -2.67 38.14 11.24
N ASN A 144 -2.10 38.37 12.42
CA ASN A 144 -0.66 38.58 12.62
C ASN A 144 0.21 37.38 12.22
N ALA A 145 -0.34 36.16 12.27
CA ALA A 145 0.36 34.96 11.82
C ALA A 145 0.18 34.73 10.32
N VAL A 146 -0.95 35.15 9.74
CA VAL A 146 -1.21 35.05 8.28
C VAL A 146 -0.41 36.10 7.52
N ILE A 147 -0.37 37.34 7.98
CA ILE A 147 0.45 38.39 7.38
C ILE A 147 1.45 38.86 8.44
N PRO A 148 2.58 38.15 8.58
CA PRO A 148 3.58 38.45 9.59
C PRO A 148 4.44 39.65 9.18
N LYS A 149 5.37 40.00 10.08
CA LYS A 149 6.48 40.92 9.79
C LYS A 149 7.39 40.36 8.68
N PRO A 150 8.11 41.23 7.94
CA PRO A 150 8.90 40.84 6.77
C PRO A 150 10.00 39.81 7.05
N GLU A 151 10.47 39.70 8.29
CA GLU A 151 11.45 38.68 8.74
C GLU A 151 10.97 37.24 8.54
N LEU A 152 9.65 37.04 8.49
CA LEU A 152 9.01 35.73 8.33
C LEU A 152 8.48 35.48 6.92
N PHE A 153 8.72 36.39 5.97
CA PHE A 153 8.37 36.16 4.57
C PHE A 153 9.17 34.98 4.01
N HIS A 154 8.57 34.30 3.03
CA HIS A 154 9.13 33.10 2.39
C HIS A 154 9.33 31.90 3.34
N ARG A 155 8.77 31.94 4.56
CA ARG A 155 8.75 30.80 5.47
C ARG A 155 7.34 30.23 5.54
N LEU A 156 7.23 28.90 5.68
CA LEU A 156 5.94 28.26 5.91
C LEU A 156 5.47 28.54 7.34
N ILE A 157 4.27 29.08 7.48
CA ILE A 157 3.65 29.37 8.78
C ILE A 157 2.48 28.42 9.00
N LYS A 158 2.42 27.83 10.19
CA LYS A 158 1.36 26.92 10.61
C LYS A 158 0.72 27.43 11.88
N VAL A 159 -0.58 27.66 11.84
CA VAL A 159 -1.36 28.09 12.99
C VAL A 159 -2.26 26.93 13.41
N ASN A 160 -1.98 26.38 14.59
CA ASN A 160 -2.67 25.22 15.16
C ASN A 160 -3.70 25.65 16.22
N HIS A 161 -4.62 26.56 15.94
CA HIS A 161 -5.64 26.97 16.91
C HIS A 161 -6.75 27.83 16.30
N VAL A 162 -7.50 27.33 15.31
CA VAL A 162 -8.69 28.06 14.86
C VAL A 162 -9.94 27.26 15.19
N GLU A 163 -10.62 27.65 16.26
CA GLU A 163 -11.91 27.08 16.66
C GLU A 163 -13.03 27.76 15.86
N ASN A 164 -13.84 26.99 15.12
CA ASN A 164 -15.09 27.52 14.56
C ASN A 164 -16.27 27.35 15.52
N SER A 165 -17.41 27.91 15.12
CA SER A 165 -18.74 27.74 15.73
C SER A 165 -19.07 26.28 16.03
N ASP A 166 -18.49 25.35 15.27
CA ASP A 166 -18.75 23.92 15.36
C ASP A 166 -17.85 23.20 16.40
N GLY A 167 -16.99 23.94 17.11
CA GLY A 167 -16.06 23.40 18.13
C GLY A 167 -14.88 22.60 17.56
N LYS A 168 -14.69 22.61 16.24
CA LYS A 168 -13.57 21.93 15.57
C LYS A 168 -12.34 22.84 15.46
N VAL A 169 -11.17 22.25 15.68
CA VAL A 169 -9.88 22.95 15.60
C VAL A 169 -9.29 22.77 14.20
N TYR A 170 -9.19 23.87 13.46
CA TYR A 170 -8.53 23.90 12.16
C TYR A 170 -7.05 24.25 12.28
N LYS A 171 -6.31 23.71 11.33
CA LYS A 171 -4.92 24.02 11.05
C LYS A 171 -4.84 24.87 9.79
N VAL A 172 -4.34 26.09 9.94
CA VAL A 172 -4.13 27.02 8.82
C VAL A 172 -2.66 27.00 8.43
N MET A 173 -2.37 26.67 7.19
CA MET A 173 -1.00 26.59 6.64
C MET A 173 -0.86 27.64 5.55
N GLY A 174 0.05 28.60 5.72
CA GLY A 174 0.26 29.70 4.79
C GLY A 174 1.72 29.91 4.44
N HIS A 175 1.95 30.54 3.29
CA HIS A 175 3.27 30.98 2.85
C HIS A 175 3.21 32.46 2.45
N PRO A 176 3.51 33.39 3.39
CA PRO A 176 3.46 34.82 3.13
C PRO A 176 4.59 35.25 2.19
N VAL A 177 4.21 36.05 1.19
CA VAL A 177 5.10 36.59 0.17
C VAL A 177 4.99 38.11 0.18
N GLY A 178 6.14 38.79 0.16
CA GLY A 178 6.23 40.22 -0.12
C GLY A 178 6.99 40.45 -1.42
N ILE A 179 6.36 41.08 -2.40
CA ILE A 179 6.98 41.51 -3.66
C ILE A 179 7.29 43.00 -3.53
N GLU A 180 8.53 43.41 -3.74
CA GLU A 180 8.94 44.81 -3.71
C GLU A 180 8.88 45.40 -5.12
N SER A 181 8.21 46.54 -5.26
CA SER A 181 8.13 47.31 -6.50
C SER A 181 7.54 48.69 -6.23
N ASP A 182 8.11 49.71 -6.87
CA ASP A 182 7.67 51.10 -6.80
C ASP A 182 6.28 51.32 -7.41
N SER A 183 5.76 50.32 -8.15
CA SER A 183 4.41 50.35 -8.72
C SER A 183 3.30 50.21 -7.67
N TYR A 184 3.63 49.78 -6.45
CA TYR A 184 2.66 49.58 -5.37
C TYR A 184 2.66 50.77 -4.40
N ALA A 185 1.50 51.10 -3.82
CA ALA A 185 1.32 52.28 -2.96
C ALA A 185 2.28 52.36 -1.75
N ARG A 186 2.84 51.23 -1.29
CA ARG A 186 3.80 51.14 -0.18
C ARG A 186 5.19 50.63 -0.62
N GLY A 187 5.49 50.66 -1.91
CA GLY A 187 6.70 50.06 -2.49
C GLY A 187 6.75 48.53 -2.38
N ARG A 188 5.68 47.90 -1.89
CA ARG A 188 5.58 46.45 -1.76
C ARG A 188 4.15 45.94 -1.77
N TYR A 189 3.97 44.76 -2.36
CA TYR A 189 2.74 43.99 -2.40
C TYR A 189 2.89 42.77 -1.51
N ILE A 190 2.04 42.66 -0.48
CA ILE A 190 2.11 41.57 0.50
C ILE A 190 0.83 40.75 0.41
N PHE A 191 0.97 39.47 0.13
CA PHE A 191 -0.13 38.52 0.08
C PHE A 191 0.25 37.18 0.70
N ASN A 192 -0.75 36.40 1.09
CA ASN A 192 -0.58 35.05 1.57
C ASN A 192 -1.73 34.16 1.09
N VAL A 193 -1.38 32.96 0.63
CA VAL A 193 -2.34 31.89 0.33
C VAL A 193 -2.26 30.85 1.42
N CYS A 194 -3.40 30.57 2.04
CA CYS A 194 -3.51 29.66 3.16
C CYS A 194 -4.43 28.48 2.84
N PHE A 195 -3.99 27.28 3.17
CA PHE A 195 -4.78 26.05 3.11
C PHE A 195 -5.27 25.70 4.51
N VAL A 196 -6.56 25.38 4.63
CA VAL A 196 -7.21 25.06 5.90
C VAL A 196 -7.52 23.56 5.92
N ALA A 197 -6.91 22.85 6.85
CA ALA A 197 -7.15 21.43 7.11
C ALA A 197 -7.69 21.23 8.53
N ASP A 198 -8.30 20.07 8.79
CA ASP A 198 -8.78 19.70 10.12
C ASP A 198 -7.65 19.05 10.93
N LYS A 199 -7.44 19.47 12.18
CA LYS A 199 -6.34 18.99 13.04
C LYS A 199 -6.48 17.50 13.42
N SER A 200 -7.63 16.88 13.15
CA SER A 200 -7.90 15.48 13.46
C SER A 200 -6.89 14.51 12.83
N SER A 201 -6.16 14.91 11.79
CA SER A 201 -5.19 14.07 11.10
C SER A 201 -3.74 14.55 11.27
N GLN A 202 -2.80 13.63 11.53
CA GLN A 202 -1.36 13.91 11.43
C GLN A 202 -0.88 14.00 9.96
N VAL A 203 -1.78 13.73 9.02
CA VAL A 203 -1.53 13.60 7.58
C VAL A 203 -1.58 14.96 6.87
N ASP A 204 -2.01 16.02 7.56
CA ASP A 204 -2.08 17.39 7.04
C ASP A 204 -0.75 17.94 6.49
N CYS A 205 0.39 17.36 6.89
CA CYS A 205 1.70 17.77 6.38
C CYS A 205 1.88 17.55 4.87
N MET A 206 0.99 16.77 4.23
CA MET A 206 0.95 16.61 2.77
C MET A 206 0.70 17.93 2.01
N TYR A 207 -0.02 18.88 2.62
CA TYR A 207 -0.37 20.15 1.96
C TYR A 207 0.73 21.20 2.02
N GLU A 208 1.75 21.01 2.86
CA GLU A 208 2.86 21.96 3.06
C GLU A 208 3.61 22.31 1.77
N PRO A 209 4.12 21.34 0.99
CA PRO A 209 4.76 21.63 -0.29
C PRO A 209 3.78 22.23 -1.31
N MET A 210 2.48 21.95 -1.20
CA MET A 210 1.48 22.49 -2.11
C MET A 210 1.28 23.99 -1.88
N VAL A 211 1.16 24.43 -0.63
CA VAL A 211 1.04 25.85 -0.28
C VAL A 211 2.25 26.64 -0.77
N GLN A 212 3.46 26.11 -0.55
CA GLN A 212 4.70 26.75 -1.04
C GLN A 212 4.73 26.86 -2.56
N LYS A 213 4.36 25.78 -3.27
CA LYS A 213 4.34 25.75 -4.73
C LYS A 213 3.28 26.70 -5.30
N CYS A 214 2.09 26.74 -4.71
CA CYS A 214 1.03 27.69 -5.06
C CYS A 214 1.50 29.14 -4.90
N ALA A 215 2.11 29.47 -3.75
CA ALA A 215 2.61 30.81 -3.50
C ALA A 215 3.71 31.21 -4.50
N ALA A 216 4.60 30.28 -4.85
CA ALA A 216 5.62 30.50 -5.87
C ALA A 216 5.01 30.79 -7.25
N TYR A 217 4.00 30.02 -7.68
CA TYR A 217 3.29 30.27 -8.94
C TYR A 217 2.59 31.63 -8.95
N LEU A 218 1.89 31.99 -7.87
CA LEU A 218 1.22 33.30 -7.76
C LEU A 218 2.23 34.46 -7.77
N THR A 219 3.39 34.27 -7.14
CA THR A 219 4.49 35.25 -7.17
C THR A 219 5.02 35.43 -8.59
N GLN A 220 5.17 34.35 -9.35
CA GLN A 220 5.60 34.40 -10.74
C GLN A 220 4.57 35.12 -11.62
N MET A 221 3.29 34.75 -11.50
CA MET A 221 2.22 35.39 -12.26
C MET A 221 2.08 36.89 -11.94
N GLU A 222 2.27 37.30 -10.69
CA GLU A 222 2.24 38.72 -10.34
C GLU A 222 3.42 39.49 -10.93
N LYS A 223 4.62 38.90 -10.97
CA LYS A 223 5.80 39.53 -11.59
C LYS A 223 5.66 39.65 -13.11
N ASP A 224 5.08 38.64 -13.76
CA ASP A 224 5.01 38.58 -15.22
C ASP A 224 3.84 39.39 -15.78
N THR A 225 2.66 39.31 -15.17
CA THR A 225 1.41 39.87 -15.73
C THR A 225 0.61 40.75 -14.77
N ARG A 226 1.08 40.97 -13.53
CA ARG A 226 0.34 41.69 -12.46
C ARG A 226 -1.06 41.10 -12.21
N PHE A 227 -1.17 39.77 -12.30
CA PHE A 227 -2.43 39.03 -12.24
C PHE A 227 -3.25 39.27 -10.97
N LEU A 228 -2.61 39.34 -9.80
CA LEU A 228 -3.27 39.53 -8.50
C LEU A 228 -3.79 40.97 -8.34
N SER A 229 -3.05 41.94 -8.89
CA SER A 229 -3.43 43.34 -8.86
C SER A 229 -4.59 43.66 -9.82
N GLN A 230 -4.62 43.03 -11.00
CA GLN A 230 -5.53 43.40 -12.08
C GLN A 230 -6.77 42.51 -12.22
N SER A 231 -6.69 41.22 -11.87
CA SER A 231 -7.78 40.25 -12.12
C SER A 231 -8.12 39.40 -10.90
N GLN A 232 -8.72 40.03 -9.89
CA GLN A 232 -9.13 39.36 -8.64
C GLN A 232 -10.30 38.37 -8.83
N ASP A 233 -11.21 38.61 -9.78
CA ASP A 233 -12.34 37.71 -10.02
C ASP A 233 -11.87 36.34 -10.55
N LYS A 234 -10.92 36.36 -11.50
CA LYS A 234 -10.31 35.14 -12.05
C LYS A 234 -9.52 34.35 -11.01
N LEU A 235 -8.99 35.03 -9.98
CA LEU A 235 -8.29 34.37 -8.88
C LEU A 235 -9.26 33.55 -8.01
N ALA A 236 -10.49 34.02 -7.80
CA ALA A 236 -11.49 33.26 -7.07
C ALA A 236 -11.82 31.94 -7.78
N ASP A 237 -12.05 32.01 -9.10
CA ASP A 237 -12.29 30.83 -9.94
C ASP A 237 -11.08 29.88 -9.94
N LEU A 238 -9.87 30.41 -10.01
CA LEU A 238 -8.64 29.62 -9.92
C LEU A 238 -8.56 28.84 -8.61
N LEU A 239 -8.77 29.50 -7.47
CA LEU A 239 -8.68 28.88 -6.15
C LEU A 239 -9.77 27.83 -5.93
N LEU A 240 -10.96 28.02 -6.51
CA LEU A 240 -12.04 27.04 -6.52
C LEU A 240 -11.66 25.78 -7.30
N ASN A 241 -11.13 25.93 -8.51
CA ASN A 241 -10.65 24.80 -9.29
C ASN A 241 -9.50 24.05 -8.58
N ILE A 242 -8.63 24.76 -7.85
CA ILE A 242 -7.57 24.14 -7.03
C ILE A 242 -8.20 23.37 -5.86
N PHE A 243 -9.18 23.95 -5.17
CA PHE A 243 -9.87 23.31 -4.05
C PHE A 243 -10.58 22.02 -4.47
N GLU A 244 -11.36 22.06 -5.55
CA GLU A 244 -12.07 20.90 -6.08
C GLU A 244 -11.10 19.85 -6.63
N GLY A 245 -10.09 20.26 -7.40
CA GLY A 245 -9.09 19.34 -7.95
C GLY A 245 -8.31 18.57 -6.88
N LEU A 246 -7.89 19.24 -5.81
CA LEU A 246 -7.18 18.60 -4.70
C LEU A 246 -8.10 17.68 -3.88
N ASN A 247 -9.36 18.05 -3.67
CA ASN A 247 -10.29 17.26 -2.86
C ASN A 247 -10.88 16.04 -3.60
N GLU A 248 -11.09 16.13 -4.91
CA GLU A 248 -11.68 15.05 -5.71
C GLU A 248 -10.62 14.11 -6.30
N HIS A 249 -9.56 14.66 -6.87
CA HIS A 249 -8.57 13.90 -7.64
C HIS A 249 -7.21 13.79 -6.94
N GLY A 250 -6.94 14.66 -5.95
CA GLY A 250 -5.62 14.76 -5.31
C GLY A 250 -4.53 15.31 -6.24
N GLU A 251 -4.89 15.73 -7.44
CA GLU A 251 -4.01 16.40 -8.39
C GLU A 251 -4.78 17.48 -9.15
N CYS A 252 -4.06 18.53 -9.54
CA CYS A 252 -4.64 19.71 -10.15
C CYS A 252 -3.68 20.22 -11.24
N LYS A 253 -4.19 20.35 -12.46
CA LYS A 253 -3.48 20.91 -13.61
C LYS A 253 -4.34 21.98 -14.24
N ILE A 254 -4.04 23.25 -13.96
CA ILE A 254 -4.84 24.38 -14.44
C ILE A 254 -3.98 25.29 -15.33
N PRO A 255 -4.33 25.49 -16.60
CA PRO A 255 -3.76 26.55 -17.41
C PRO A 255 -4.39 27.90 -17.02
N VAL A 256 -3.57 28.85 -16.58
CA VAL A 256 -4.06 30.19 -16.14
C VAL A 256 -3.77 31.25 -17.18
N THR A 257 -2.60 31.17 -17.79
CA THR A 257 -2.13 32.09 -18.84
C THR A 257 -1.41 31.27 -19.90
N ASP A 258 -1.22 31.81 -21.09
CA ASP A 258 -0.53 31.16 -22.21
C ASP A 258 0.88 30.65 -21.84
N GLN A 259 1.52 31.28 -20.85
CA GLN A 259 2.87 30.95 -20.40
C GLN A 259 2.92 30.10 -19.13
N THR A 260 1.89 30.15 -18.27
CA THR A 260 1.94 29.57 -16.92
C THR A 260 0.80 28.57 -16.70
N THR A 261 1.18 27.31 -16.45
CA THR A 261 0.26 26.25 -16.02
C THR A 261 0.62 25.81 -14.60
N ILE A 262 -0.38 25.81 -13.72
CA ILE A 262 -0.21 25.39 -12.34
C ILE A 262 -0.35 23.86 -12.30
N TYR A 263 0.68 23.19 -11.78
CA TYR A 263 0.66 21.75 -11.54
C TYR A 263 0.85 21.46 -10.05
N LEU A 264 -0.17 20.91 -9.41
CA LEU A 264 -0.17 20.51 -8.00
C LEU A 264 -0.55 19.04 -7.92
N LYS A 265 0.17 18.29 -7.08
CA LYS A 265 -0.10 16.87 -6.85
C LYS A 265 0.15 16.55 -5.39
N LEU A 266 -0.86 16.01 -4.73
CA LEU A 266 -0.71 15.48 -3.38
C LEU A 266 0.23 14.29 -3.42
N CYS A 267 1.29 14.38 -2.64
CA CYS A 267 2.23 13.29 -2.42
C CYS A 267 2.21 12.96 -0.93
N PRO A 268 2.11 11.69 -0.55
CA PRO A 268 2.21 11.31 0.84
C PRO A 268 3.54 11.80 1.42
N SER A 269 3.44 12.54 2.52
CA SER A 269 4.59 13.08 3.23
C SER A 269 5.13 12.02 4.18
N PHE A 270 6.22 11.38 3.74
CA PHE A 270 6.97 10.39 4.51
C PHE A 270 7.90 10.99 5.58
N HIS A 271 7.64 12.23 6.01
CA HIS A 271 8.54 12.94 6.89
C HIS A 271 8.64 12.24 8.25
N GLY A 272 9.86 11.92 8.68
CA GLY A 272 10.12 11.31 9.99
C GLY A 272 9.85 9.81 10.08
N ILE A 273 9.40 9.15 9.00
CA ILE A 273 9.22 7.70 8.99
C ILE A 273 10.50 7.06 8.47
N GLU A 274 11.29 6.47 9.37
CA GLU A 274 12.45 5.67 8.96
C GLU A 274 11.96 4.38 8.31
N PRO A 275 12.47 4.01 7.11
CA PRO A 275 12.08 2.77 6.49
C PRO A 275 12.48 1.58 7.38
N PRO A 276 11.63 0.54 7.49
CA PRO A 276 11.89 -0.58 8.37
C PRO A 276 13.18 -1.29 8.00
N LYS A 277 13.88 -1.80 9.03
CA LYS A 277 15.11 -2.56 8.83
C LYS A 277 14.77 -3.89 8.16
N VAL A 278 15.51 -4.20 7.10
CA VAL A 278 15.37 -5.42 6.31
C VAL A 278 16.62 -6.25 6.51
N GLU A 279 16.43 -7.52 6.87
CA GLU A 279 17.52 -8.47 7.11
C GLU A 279 17.65 -9.46 5.95
N PRO A 280 18.85 -10.00 5.64
CA PRO A 280 19.07 -10.76 4.42
C PRO A 280 18.37 -12.13 4.36
N TYR A 281 17.96 -12.66 5.51
CA TYR A 281 17.24 -13.93 5.61
C TYR A 281 15.72 -13.78 5.40
N MET A 282 15.21 -12.55 5.38
CA MET A 282 13.79 -12.30 5.13
C MET A 282 13.40 -12.66 3.69
N VAL A 283 12.12 -12.98 3.51
CA VAL A 283 11.53 -13.39 2.24
C VAL A 283 10.54 -12.32 1.78
N PRO A 284 10.79 -11.64 0.65
CA PRO A 284 9.85 -10.68 0.10
C PRO A 284 8.67 -11.38 -0.59
N MET A 285 7.47 -10.84 -0.38
CA MET A 285 6.23 -11.27 -1.03
C MET A 285 5.46 -10.04 -1.52
N PHE A 286 4.78 -10.13 -2.67
CA PHE A 286 3.93 -9.04 -3.15
C PHE A 286 2.61 -8.97 -2.37
N THR A 287 2.23 -7.77 -1.96
CA THR A 287 0.91 -7.48 -1.36
C THR A 287 -0.11 -7.05 -2.40
N GLN A 288 0.32 -6.37 -3.46
CA GLN A 288 -0.55 -5.84 -4.48
C GLN A 288 -0.92 -6.93 -5.49
N VAL A 289 -2.21 -7.09 -5.75
CA VAL A 289 -2.76 -7.93 -6.81
C VAL A 289 -3.45 -7.01 -7.81
N PRO A 290 -3.03 -6.97 -9.08
CA PRO A 290 -1.99 -7.78 -9.73
C PRO A 290 -0.55 -7.40 -9.34
N PRO A 291 0.39 -8.35 -9.29
CA PRO A 291 1.79 -8.04 -9.01
C PRO A 291 2.36 -7.11 -10.09
N PRO A 292 3.30 -6.20 -9.76
CA PRO A 292 3.89 -5.24 -10.69
C PRO A 292 4.80 -5.88 -11.76
N ASN A 293 4.76 -7.21 -11.92
CA ASN A 293 5.50 -7.98 -12.92
C ASN A 293 4.79 -8.03 -14.29
N THR A 294 3.82 -7.15 -14.54
CA THR A 294 3.23 -7.05 -15.89
C THR A 294 4.22 -6.41 -16.86
N PRO A 295 4.25 -6.82 -18.14
CA PRO A 295 5.18 -6.28 -19.13
C PRO A 295 5.04 -4.77 -19.36
N ASN A 296 3.93 -4.15 -18.94
CA ASN A 296 3.69 -2.71 -19.04
C ASN A 296 4.30 -1.91 -17.88
N HIS A 297 4.44 -2.54 -16.70
CA HIS A 297 4.95 -1.87 -15.49
C HIS A 297 6.47 -2.00 -15.39
N ILE A 298 7.04 -3.14 -15.76
CA ILE A 298 8.49 -3.40 -15.69
C ILE A 298 9.32 -2.27 -16.34
N PRO A 299 9.05 -1.81 -17.58
CA PRO A 299 9.88 -0.78 -18.21
C PRO A 299 9.82 0.59 -17.52
N LYS A 300 8.78 0.85 -16.72
CA LYS A 300 8.62 2.10 -15.96
C LYS A 300 9.39 2.08 -14.64
N MET A 301 9.86 0.91 -14.20
CA MET A 301 10.60 0.73 -12.96
C MET A 301 12.08 1.02 -13.17
N ASP A 302 12.82 1.23 -12.08
CA ASP A 302 14.27 1.32 -12.09
C ASP A 302 14.93 -0.01 -12.45
N VAL A 303 16.17 0.04 -12.96
CA VAL A 303 16.91 -1.13 -13.46
C VAL A 303 17.08 -2.23 -12.39
N LEU A 304 17.20 -1.86 -11.11
CA LEU A 304 17.33 -2.83 -10.03
C LEU A 304 16.01 -3.54 -9.77
N SER A 305 14.91 -2.80 -9.62
CA SER A 305 13.59 -3.42 -9.43
C SER A 305 13.15 -4.23 -10.65
N GLN A 306 13.52 -3.84 -11.88
CA GLN A 306 13.29 -4.63 -13.08
C GLN A 306 13.93 -6.02 -13.01
N LYS A 307 15.13 -6.13 -12.42
CA LYS A 307 15.84 -7.40 -12.24
C LYS A 307 15.33 -8.19 -11.03
N ILE A 308 14.98 -7.51 -9.94
CA ILE A 308 14.61 -8.12 -8.65
C ILE A 308 13.15 -8.57 -8.65
N CYS A 309 12.20 -7.73 -9.09
CA CYS A 309 10.77 -8.02 -9.00
C CYS A 309 10.34 -9.33 -9.68
N PRO A 310 10.88 -9.71 -10.85
CA PRO A 310 10.56 -11.01 -11.46
C PRO A 310 11.10 -12.22 -10.69
N LYS A 311 11.99 -12.01 -9.71
CA LYS A 311 12.58 -13.05 -8.86
C LYS A 311 11.92 -13.13 -7.47
N VAL A 312 10.96 -12.26 -7.19
CA VAL A 312 10.21 -12.26 -5.93
C VAL A 312 9.04 -13.23 -6.04
N ASP A 313 9.17 -14.41 -5.42
CA ASP A 313 8.14 -15.46 -5.45
C ASP A 313 7.51 -15.72 -4.07
N GLY A 314 7.89 -14.98 -3.02
CA GLY A 314 7.43 -15.29 -1.65
C GLY A 314 8.08 -16.53 -1.00
N VAL A 315 9.10 -17.14 -1.63
CA VAL A 315 9.81 -18.32 -1.10
C VAL A 315 11.29 -18.06 -0.85
N ARG A 316 11.95 -17.40 -1.80
CA ARG A 316 13.41 -17.18 -1.80
C ARG A 316 13.80 -16.07 -0.83
N CYS A 317 14.87 -16.25 -0.08
CA CYS A 317 15.39 -15.18 0.79
C CYS A 317 16.11 -14.11 -0.03
N ILE A 318 16.28 -12.91 0.54
CA ILE A 318 16.97 -11.80 -0.13
C ILE A 318 18.41 -12.19 -0.53
N LYS A 319 19.11 -12.96 0.30
CA LYS A 319 20.44 -13.47 -0.02
C LYS A 319 20.44 -14.40 -1.24
N GLU A 320 19.45 -15.28 -1.37
CA GLU A 320 19.31 -16.16 -2.55
C GLU A 320 18.98 -15.35 -3.80
N ILE A 321 18.10 -14.35 -3.69
CA ILE A 321 17.76 -13.46 -4.81
C ILE A 321 19.01 -12.72 -5.29
N ALA A 322 19.83 -12.21 -4.36
CA ALA A 322 21.10 -11.55 -4.66
C ALA A 322 22.06 -12.45 -5.43
N MET A 323 22.19 -13.72 -5.04
CA MET A 323 23.02 -14.71 -5.75
C MET A 323 22.48 -15.00 -7.16
N ILE A 324 21.16 -15.12 -7.34
CA ILE A 324 20.53 -15.44 -8.63
C ILE A 324 20.66 -14.27 -9.62
N VAL A 325 20.59 -13.03 -9.12
CA VAL A 325 20.68 -11.82 -9.95
C VAL A 325 22.14 -11.37 -10.12
N GLU A 326 23.08 -11.99 -9.41
CA GLU A 326 24.50 -11.62 -9.37
C GLU A 326 24.69 -10.14 -8.97
N ILE A 327 23.95 -9.71 -7.93
CA ILE A 327 24.02 -8.36 -7.36
C ILE A 327 24.39 -8.46 -5.88
N ASP A 328 25.13 -7.46 -5.38
CA ASP A 328 25.46 -7.37 -3.96
C ASP A 328 24.21 -7.37 -3.07
N THR A 329 24.27 -8.15 -1.99
CA THR A 329 23.16 -8.30 -1.03
C THR A 329 22.70 -6.98 -0.44
N ASP A 330 23.62 -6.03 -0.20
CA ASP A 330 23.27 -4.72 0.32
C ASP A 330 22.41 -3.90 -0.65
N LEU A 331 22.70 -3.98 -1.95
CA LEU A 331 21.93 -3.26 -2.97
C LEU A 331 20.52 -3.83 -3.12
N VAL A 332 20.40 -5.16 -3.09
CA VAL A 332 19.09 -5.84 -3.09
C VAL A 332 18.30 -5.49 -1.83
N MET A 333 18.94 -5.46 -0.64
CA MET A 333 18.29 -5.05 0.60
C MET A 333 17.75 -3.62 0.54
N ARG A 334 18.50 -2.68 -0.04
CA ARG A 334 18.03 -1.29 -0.23
C ARG A 334 16.82 -1.21 -1.17
N CYS A 335 16.86 -1.96 -2.27
CA CYS A 335 15.74 -2.03 -3.21
C CYS A 335 14.48 -2.63 -2.55
N VAL A 336 14.62 -3.77 -1.88
CA VAL A 336 13.51 -4.43 -1.17
C VAL A 336 12.97 -3.55 -0.03
N ARG A 337 13.84 -2.88 0.71
CA ARG A 337 13.45 -1.89 1.74
C ARG A 337 12.60 -0.78 1.15
N ASN A 338 12.97 -0.24 0.00
CA ASN A 338 12.22 0.81 -0.69
C ASN A 338 10.84 0.30 -1.16
N LEU A 339 10.79 -0.88 -1.76
CA LEU A 339 9.55 -1.50 -2.20
C LEU A 339 8.61 -1.86 -1.04
N HIS A 340 9.17 -2.29 0.09
CA HIS A 340 8.43 -2.53 1.32
C HIS A 340 7.90 -1.22 1.92
N PHE A 341 8.71 -0.16 1.89
CA PHE A 341 8.32 1.17 2.37
C PHE A 341 7.09 1.72 1.64
N TYR A 342 7.03 1.56 0.32
CA TYR A 342 5.86 1.94 -0.50
C TYR A 342 4.72 0.90 -0.48
N GLY A 343 4.79 -0.12 0.37
CA GLY A 343 3.73 -1.12 0.54
C GLY A 343 3.50 -2.02 -0.68
N CYS A 344 4.47 -2.13 -1.59
CA CYS A 344 4.43 -3.08 -2.71
C CYS A 344 4.84 -4.50 -2.29
N LEU A 345 5.72 -4.59 -1.28
CA LEU A 345 6.22 -5.85 -0.72
C LEU A 345 5.91 -5.94 0.77
N THR A 346 5.63 -7.15 1.24
CA THR A 346 5.72 -7.55 2.65
C THR A 346 6.94 -8.43 2.86
N LEU A 347 7.51 -8.37 4.06
CA LEU A 347 8.64 -9.20 4.47
C LEU A 347 8.15 -10.27 5.43
N ILE A 348 8.39 -11.53 5.07
CA ILE A 348 7.99 -12.70 5.85
C ILE A 348 9.28 -13.40 6.33
N PRO A 349 9.32 -13.96 7.55
CA PRO A 349 10.43 -14.80 7.94
C PRO A 349 10.51 -16.07 7.08
N LEU A 350 11.73 -16.55 6.85
CA LEU A 350 11.98 -17.79 6.11
C LEU A 350 11.22 -18.98 6.71
N PHE A 351 10.42 -19.66 5.88
CA PHE A 351 9.65 -20.84 6.27
C PHE A 351 10.53 -22.09 6.35
N MET A 352 10.54 -22.74 7.52
CA MET A 352 11.24 -24.00 7.75
C MET A 352 10.38 -24.88 8.66
N TYR A 353 10.38 -26.20 8.42
CA TYR A 353 9.65 -27.15 9.28
C TYR A 353 10.20 -27.22 10.71
N ALA A 354 11.46 -26.83 10.92
CA ALA A 354 12.08 -26.75 12.24
C ALA A 354 11.65 -25.49 13.03
N ASN A 355 11.00 -24.51 12.39
CA ASN A 355 10.55 -23.30 13.07
C ASN A 355 9.33 -23.58 13.94
N THR A 356 9.21 -22.79 15.00
CA THR A 356 8.04 -22.75 15.88
C THR A 356 7.20 -21.53 15.52
N TYR A 357 5.91 -21.76 15.25
CA TYR A 357 4.93 -20.71 14.97
C TYR A 357 3.93 -20.67 16.12
N VAL A 358 3.43 -19.49 16.46
CA VAL A 358 2.49 -19.27 17.57
C VAL A 358 1.33 -18.42 17.07
N ALA A 359 0.11 -18.83 17.41
CA ALA A 359 -1.09 -18.06 17.13
C ALA A 359 -1.12 -16.78 18.01
N THR A 360 -1.55 -15.67 17.43
CA THR A 360 -1.76 -14.41 18.15
C THR A 360 -3.14 -14.38 18.80
N GLU A 361 -3.35 -13.43 19.72
CA GLU A 361 -4.62 -13.24 20.43
C GLU A 361 -5.81 -13.00 19.47
N GLN A 362 -5.55 -12.41 18.29
CA GLN A 362 -6.57 -12.17 17.26
C GLN A 362 -7.15 -13.45 16.65
N LEU A 363 -6.38 -14.56 16.65
CA LEU A 363 -6.85 -15.87 16.19
C LEU A 363 -7.66 -16.58 17.29
N HIS A 364 -7.36 -16.31 18.56
CA HIS A 364 -8.07 -16.91 19.71
C HIS A 364 -9.56 -16.52 19.72
N ASP A 365 -9.86 -15.27 19.34
CA ASP A 365 -11.25 -14.78 19.22
C ASP A 365 -11.98 -15.34 17.98
N PHE A 366 -11.26 -15.65 16.90
CA PHE A 366 -11.87 -16.13 15.65
C PHE A 366 -12.15 -17.64 15.65
N TYR A 367 -11.44 -18.41 16.48
CA TYR A 367 -11.48 -19.86 16.44
C TYR A 367 -11.39 -20.43 17.86
N MET A 368 -12.56 -20.59 18.50
CA MET A 368 -12.75 -21.29 19.77
C MET A 368 -12.42 -22.80 19.68
N ASN A 369 -11.28 -23.18 19.08
CA ASN A 369 -10.67 -24.49 19.23
C ASN A 369 -9.24 -24.34 19.78
N PRO A 370 -8.99 -24.72 21.03
CA PRO A 370 -7.69 -24.57 21.70
C PRO A 370 -6.54 -25.42 21.13
N GLY A 371 -6.74 -26.13 20.01
CA GLY A 371 -5.79 -27.12 19.48
C GLY A 371 -5.12 -26.79 18.15
N LEU A 372 -5.34 -25.61 17.56
CA LEU A 372 -4.87 -25.34 16.20
C LEU A 372 -3.36 -25.08 16.10
N ILE A 373 -2.76 -24.34 17.03
CA ILE A 373 -1.30 -24.14 17.17
C ILE A 373 -0.99 -23.87 18.65
N GLU A 374 -0.55 -24.89 19.39
CA GLU A 374 -0.12 -24.73 20.78
C GLU A 374 1.24 -24.01 20.87
N THR A 375 1.44 -23.21 21.91
CA THR A 375 2.72 -22.55 22.17
C THR A 375 3.82 -23.59 22.36
N GLY A 376 4.85 -23.56 21.51
CA GLY A 376 5.99 -24.47 21.57
C GLY A 376 5.93 -25.67 20.62
N MET A 377 4.85 -25.83 19.84
CA MET A 377 4.77 -26.85 18.80
C MET A 377 5.59 -26.45 17.57
N THR A 378 6.46 -27.34 17.07
CA THR A 378 7.15 -27.07 15.80
C THR A 378 6.21 -27.26 14.62
N MET A 379 6.51 -26.62 13.48
CA MET A 379 5.72 -26.81 12.27
C MET A 379 5.70 -28.28 11.83
N LYS A 380 6.79 -29.02 12.06
CA LYS A 380 6.85 -30.45 11.83
C LYS A 380 5.82 -31.22 12.67
N ASP A 381 5.78 -30.97 13.97
CA ASP A 381 4.84 -31.64 14.88
C ASP A 381 3.39 -31.29 14.51
N TRP A 382 3.13 -30.05 14.10
CA TRP A 382 1.82 -29.61 13.62
C TRP A 382 1.39 -30.35 12.35
N CYS A 383 2.29 -30.47 11.37
CA CYS A 383 2.02 -31.22 10.13
C CYS A 383 1.72 -32.69 10.40
N GLU A 384 2.41 -33.32 11.36
CA GLU A 384 2.18 -34.71 11.75
C GLU A 384 0.82 -34.90 12.45
N ARG A 385 0.42 -33.95 13.31
CA ARG A 385 -0.87 -34.01 14.03
C ARG A 385 -2.08 -33.75 13.12
N MET A 386 -2.01 -32.71 12.28
CA MET A 386 -3.17 -32.21 11.53
C MET A 386 -3.24 -32.71 10.08
N CYS A 387 -2.15 -33.24 9.52
CA CYS A 387 -2.06 -33.73 8.14
C CYS A 387 -2.74 -32.80 7.10
N PRO A 388 -2.37 -31.51 7.01
CA PRO A 388 -3.06 -30.50 6.20
C PRO A 388 -3.18 -30.86 4.70
N ARG A 389 -2.24 -31.66 4.17
CA ARG A 389 -2.28 -32.16 2.79
C ARG A 389 -3.50 -32.98 2.46
N GLN A 390 -4.08 -33.70 3.43
CA GLN A 390 -5.32 -34.46 3.23
C GLN A 390 -6.50 -33.53 2.91
N TYR A 391 -6.42 -32.27 3.37
CA TYR A 391 -7.43 -31.24 3.12
C TYR A 391 -7.09 -30.36 1.91
N ASN A 392 -6.07 -30.71 1.11
CA ASN A 392 -5.53 -29.87 0.03
C ASN A 392 -5.04 -28.48 0.50
N VAL A 393 -4.61 -28.38 1.75
CA VAL A 393 -4.07 -27.16 2.33
C VAL A 393 -2.54 -27.20 2.25
N ASP A 394 -1.95 -26.19 1.59
CA ASP A 394 -0.50 -26.01 1.57
C ASP A 394 -0.05 -25.32 2.86
N GLU A 395 0.76 -26.04 3.63
CA GLU A 395 1.28 -25.65 4.94
C GLU A 395 2.00 -24.30 4.90
N ARG A 396 2.81 -24.08 3.85
CA ARG A 396 3.59 -22.86 3.71
C ARG A 396 2.66 -21.67 3.48
N ARG A 397 1.70 -21.82 2.57
CA ARG A 397 0.77 -20.74 2.22
C ARG A 397 -0.14 -20.38 3.39
N THR A 398 -0.60 -21.37 4.16
CA THR A 398 -1.37 -21.11 5.39
C THR A 398 -0.57 -20.29 6.40
N VAL A 399 0.70 -20.62 6.61
CA VAL A 399 1.57 -19.86 7.52
C VAL A 399 1.88 -18.47 6.97
N GLN A 400 2.16 -18.33 5.67
CA GLN A 400 2.38 -17.03 5.04
C GLN A 400 1.15 -16.13 5.16
N PHE A 401 -0.03 -16.67 4.87
CA PHE A 401 -1.31 -15.98 5.05
C PHE A 401 -1.49 -15.58 6.53
N GLY A 402 -1.29 -16.52 7.46
CA GLY A 402 -1.39 -16.26 8.89
C GLY A 402 -0.45 -15.15 9.36
N ILE A 403 0.78 -15.11 8.85
CA ILE A 403 1.76 -14.06 9.17
C ILE A 403 1.35 -12.71 8.55
N CYS A 404 0.98 -12.70 7.26
CA CYS A 404 0.56 -11.49 6.55
C CYS A 404 -0.70 -10.84 7.15
N HIS A 405 -1.58 -11.64 7.77
CA HIS A 405 -2.78 -11.17 8.45
C HIS A 405 -2.61 -10.96 9.96
N GLY A 406 -1.42 -11.22 10.52
CA GLY A 406 -1.16 -11.04 11.95
C GLY A 406 -1.76 -12.11 12.86
N PHE A 407 -2.31 -13.19 12.30
CA PHE A 407 -2.87 -14.33 13.03
C PHE A 407 -1.81 -15.25 13.61
N VAL A 408 -0.67 -15.38 12.92
CA VAL A 408 0.43 -16.26 13.31
C VAL A 408 1.71 -15.46 13.34
N ARG A 409 2.49 -15.59 14.40
CA ARG A 409 3.85 -15.04 14.48
C ARG A 409 4.87 -16.17 14.59
N LYS A 410 6.04 -15.96 14.00
CA LYS A 410 7.18 -16.87 14.17
C LYS A 410 7.87 -16.57 15.50
N LEU A 411 8.22 -17.59 16.26
CA LEU A 411 9.16 -17.47 17.38
C LEU A 411 10.59 -17.61 16.85
N CYS A 412 11.39 -16.56 17.02
CA CYS A 412 12.80 -16.55 16.63
C CYS A 412 13.69 -16.87 17.84
N ILE A 413 14.73 -17.66 17.61
CA ILE A 413 15.70 -18.04 18.66
C ILE A 413 16.90 -17.09 18.59
N TYR A 414 17.28 -16.52 19.74
CA TYR A 414 18.38 -15.58 19.89
C TYR A 414 19.44 -16.17 20.83
N PRO A 415 20.59 -16.63 20.31
CA PRO A 415 21.68 -17.13 21.14
C PRO A 415 22.43 -15.98 21.83
N VAL A 416 22.75 -16.16 23.10
CA VAL A 416 23.53 -15.27 23.96
C VAL A 416 24.74 -16.02 24.50
N SER A 417 25.94 -15.50 24.27
CA SER A 417 27.16 -16.09 24.84
C SER A 417 27.22 -15.83 26.36
N LEU A 418 27.49 -16.89 27.14
CA LEU A 418 27.68 -16.77 28.58
C LEU A 418 29.06 -16.22 28.96
N LYS A 419 30.07 -16.48 28.12
CA LYS A 419 31.46 -16.09 28.38
C LYS A 419 31.74 -14.71 27.81
N LYS A 420 31.78 -13.71 28.69
CA LYS A 420 32.21 -12.35 28.32
C LYS A 420 33.69 -12.39 27.88
N GLY A 421 33.94 -12.24 26.58
CA GLY A 421 35.29 -12.10 26.03
C GLY A 421 35.80 -13.25 25.16
N ASP A 422 34.96 -14.19 24.74
CA ASP A 422 35.39 -15.26 23.82
C ASP A 422 35.95 -14.68 22.49
N PRO A 423 37.12 -15.14 22.01
CA PRO A 423 37.72 -14.64 20.77
C PRO A 423 36.99 -15.13 19.51
N ARG A 424 36.13 -16.14 19.63
CA ARG A 424 35.41 -16.76 18.51
C ARG A 424 34.47 -15.74 17.86
N ARG A 425 34.49 -15.67 16.53
CA ARG A 425 33.63 -14.78 15.74
C ARG A 425 32.13 -14.99 16.02
N ILE A 426 31.71 -16.23 16.28
CA ILE A 426 30.32 -16.58 16.63
C ILE A 426 29.95 -15.96 17.98
N ALA A 427 30.79 -16.12 19.01
CA ALA A 427 30.49 -15.61 20.35
C ALA A 427 30.34 -14.08 20.39
N LYS A 428 31.10 -13.35 19.57
CA LYS A 428 30.98 -11.88 19.41
C LYS A 428 29.70 -11.43 18.69
N LEU A 429 29.03 -12.31 17.96
CA LEU A 429 27.80 -11.99 17.24
C LEU A 429 26.56 -12.47 18.01
N CYS A 430 26.73 -13.37 18.99
CA CYS A 430 25.68 -13.91 19.85
C CYS A 430 25.45 -13.02 21.08
N ASP A 431 24.96 -11.80 20.86
CA ASP A 431 24.64 -10.83 21.91
C ASP A 431 23.13 -10.81 22.26
N GLY A 432 22.33 -11.70 21.67
CA GLY A 432 20.87 -11.71 21.84
C GLY A 432 20.10 -10.67 21.00
N THR A 433 20.78 -9.93 20.14
CA THR A 433 20.18 -8.96 19.20
C THR A 433 19.87 -9.57 17.84
N ARG A 434 20.67 -10.56 17.40
CA ARG A 434 20.52 -11.24 16.11
C ARG A 434 19.82 -12.58 16.26
N SER A 435 18.90 -12.86 15.35
CA SER A 435 18.25 -14.16 15.26
C SER A 435 19.23 -15.23 14.80
N LEU A 436 18.97 -16.48 15.16
CA LEU A 436 19.73 -17.64 14.72
C LEU A 436 19.77 -17.72 13.18
N GLU A 437 18.69 -17.32 12.52
CA GLU A 437 18.56 -17.30 11.06
C GLU A 437 19.48 -16.26 10.42
N ASP A 438 19.63 -15.08 11.02
CA ASP A 438 20.61 -14.08 10.57
C ASP A 438 22.04 -14.63 10.66
N LEU A 439 22.36 -15.27 11.80
CA LEU A 439 23.67 -15.90 12.00
C LEU A 439 23.91 -17.02 10.98
N ALA A 440 22.91 -17.86 10.72
CA ALA A 440 22.99 -18.94 9.73
C ALA A 440 23.29 -18.40 8.33
N VAL A 441 22.64 -17.29 7.95
CA VAL A 441 22.92 -16.58 6.70
C VAL A 441 24.34 -16.04 6.68
N ILE A 442 24.84 -15.42 7.75
CA ILE A 442 26.20 -14.85 7.82
C ILE A 442 27.26 -15.93 7.68
N PHE A 443 27.09 -17.06 8.37
CA PHE A 443 28.03 -18.19 8.33
C PHE A 443 27.83 -19.11 7.11
N ALA A 444 26.78 -18.88 6.31
CA ALA A 444 26.40 -19.74 5.19
C ALA A 444 26.20 -21.22 5.60
N VAL A 445 25.63 -21.43 6.78
CA VAL A 445 25.29 -22.74 7.35
C VAL A 445 23.76 -22.84 7.47
N SER A 446 23.20 -24.06 7.42
CA SER A 446 21.76 -24.21 7.68
C SER A 446 21.42 -23.89 9.14
N PRO A 447 20.28 -23.24 9.44
CA PRO A 447 19.93 -22.87 10.81
C PRO A 447 19.85 -24.05 11.78
N VAL A 448 19.40 -25.22 11.29
CA VAL A 448 19.31 -26.46 12.10
C VAL A 448 20.70 -26.94 12.52
N LYS A 449 21.65 -27.02 11.58
CA LYS A 449 23.03 -27.43 11.88
C LYS A 449 23.73 -26.43 12.80
N LEU A 450 23.47 -25.14 12.59
CA LEU A 450 24.00 -24.09 13.46
C LEU A 450 23.45 -24.22 14.88
N LEU A 451 22.15 -24.48 15.04
CA LEU A 451 21.54 -24.70 16.35
C LEU A 451 22.15 -25.89 17.07
N GLU A 452 22.33 -27.01 16.37
CA GLU A 452 22.95 -28.22 16.93
C GLU A 452 24.39 -27.95 17.38
N ALA A 453 25.19 -27.27 16.57
CA ALA A 453 26.58 -26.93 16.90
C ALA A 453 26.68 -25.97 18.10
N VAL A 454 25.80 -24.96 18.17
CA VAL A 454 25.78 -24.00 19.29
C VAL A 454 25.26 -24.66 20.57
N ARG A 455 24.32 -25.61 20.46
CA ARG A 455 23.85 -26.42 21.61
C ARG A 455 24.93 -27.36 22.11
N SER A 456 25.68 -28.02 21.23
CA SER A 456 26.75 -28.94 21.63
C SER A 456 27.89 -28.25 22.38
N ASP A 457 28.15 -26.98 22.07
CA ASP A 457 29.19 -26.19 22.72
C ASP A 457 28.86 -25.85 24.19
N GLY A 458 27.58 -25.87 24.61
CA GLY A 458 27.13 -25.64 25.99
C GLY A 458 27.40 -24.24 26.58
N ASN A 459 28.10 -23.36 25.87
CA ASN A 459 28.49 -22.02 26.33
C ASN A 459 27.47 -20.92 25.99
N PHE A 460 26.32 -21.28 25.42
CA PHE A 460 25.33 -20.35 24.90
C PHE A 460 23.97 -20.58 25.54
N VAL A 461 23.26 -19.50 25.86
CA VAL A 461 21.86 -19.50 26.30
C VAL A 461 20.98 -19.05 25.14
N PHE A 462 19.80 -19.64 25.01
CA PHE A 462 18.85 -19.32 23.94
C PHE A 462 17.65 -18.57 24.52
N ILE A 463 17.34 -17.42 23.93
CA ILE A 463 16.13 -16.65 24.25
C ILE A 463 15.20 -16.76 23.05
N SER A 464 13.95 -17.15 23.27
CA SER A 464 12.93 -17.15 22.20
C SER A 464 12.09 -15.88 22.29
N LYS A 465 11.97 -15.13 21.19
CA LYS A 465 11.14 -13.91 21.10
C LYS A 465 10.13 -14.02 19.98
#